data_AF-A0A661ELQ1-F1
#
_entry.id   AF-A0A661ELQ1-F1
#
_cell.length_a   1.000
_cell.length_b   1.000
_cell.length_c   1.000
_cell.angle_alpha   90.00
_cell.angle_beta   90.00
_cell.angle_gamma   90.00
#
_symmetry.space_group_name_H-M   'P 1'
#
loop_
_entity.id
_entity.type
_entity.pdbx_description
1 polymer ?
#
loop_
_entity_poly.entity_id
_entity_poly.type
_entity_poly.pdbx_seq_one_letter_code
_entity_poly.pdbx_strand_id
1 'polypeptide(L)' 'PYEARYTHPDGYIDKCTFCLHRVKEGELPACVSVCPTKCMYFGDIEDPNSDVSKMLKTRKFKTLAPEAGTDPHIFYLI' A
#
# COMPACT_ATOMS: atom_id res chain seq x y z
N PRO A 1 9.49 -2.97 12.12
CA PRO A 1 8.27 -3.35 12.87
C PRO A 1 7.31 -4.31 12.13
N TYR A 2 7.38 -4.42 10.79
CA TYR A 2 6.38 -5.16 10.00
C TYR A 2 6.85 -6.47 9.38
N GLU A 3 8.10 -6.87 9.63
CA GLU A 3 8.72 -8.04 8.98
C GLU A 3 8.60 -8.04 7.43
N ALA A 4 8.45 -6.86 6.83
CA ALA A 4 8.17 -6.67 5.40
C ALA A 4 9.43 -6.70 4.51
N ARG A 5 10.47 -7.44 4.93
CA ARG A 5 11.74 -7.62 4.22
C ARG A 5 12.03 -9.11 4.16
N TYR A 6 12.42 -9.58 2.98
CA TYR A 6 12.80 -10.96 2.73
C TYR A 6 14.32 -11.05 2.55
N THR A 7 14.97 -11.92 3.30
CA THR A 7 16.41 -12.15 3.18
C THR A 7 16.65 -13.30 2.20
N HIS A 8 17.39 -13.03 1.12
CA HIS A 8 17.72 -14.04 0.12
C HIS A 8 18.96 -14.85 0.55
N PRO A 9 19.02 -16.17 0.24
CA PRO A 9 20.21 -16.98 0.48
C PRO A 9 21.50 -16.43 -0.14
N ASP A 10 21.39 -15.71 -1.25
CA ASP A 10 22.53 -15.12 -1.97
C ASP A 10 23.07 -13.83 -1.33
N GLY A 11 22.56 -13.44 -0.16
CA GLY A 11 23.13 -12.37 0.65
C GLY A 11 22.56 -10.97 0.42
N TYR A 12 21.41 -10.84 -0.26
CA TYR A 12 20.70 -9.57 -0.44
C TYR A 12 19.30 -9.59 0.20
N ILE A 13 18.68 -8.41 0.32
CA ILE A 13 17.35 -8.25 0.92
C ILE A 13 16.39 -7.72 -0.14
N ASP A 14 15.26 -8.40 -0.29
CA ASP A 14 14.13 -7.97 -1.11
C ASP A 14 12.98 -7.44 -0.25
N LYS A 15 12.11 -6.65 -0.88
CA LYS A 15 10.87 -6.15 -0.28
C LYS A 15 9.86 -5.80 -1.36
N CYS A 16 8.60 -5.63 -0.95
CA CYS A 16 7.55 -5.09 -1.81
C CYS A 16 8.00 -3.77 -2.47
N THR A 17 7.84 -3.66 -3.78
CA THR A 17 8.21 -2.46 -4.57
C THR A 17 7.01 -1.61 -4.96
N PHE A 18 5.82 -1.90 -4.40
CA PHE A 18 4.55 -1.31 -4.81
C PHE A 18 4.27 -1.45 -6.32
N CYS A 19 4.79 -2.52 -6.94
CA CYS A 19 4.70 -2.75 -8.37
C CYS A 19 5.14 -1.54 -9.20
N LEU A 20 6.22 -0.86 -8.80
CA LEU A 20 6.71 0.37 -9.46
C LEU A 20 6.77 0.27 -10.99
N HIS A 21 7.12 -0.89 -11.54
CA HIS A 21 7.14 -1.14 -12.98
C HIS A 21 5.76 -0.96 -13.64
N ARG A 22 4.68 -1.42 -13.00
CA ARG A 22 3.29 -1.27 -13.46
C ARG A 22 2.79 0.16 -13.27
N VAL A 23 3.03 0.73 -12.10
CA VAL A 23 2.56 2.08 -11.76
C VAL A 23 3.14 3.13 -12.70
N LYS A 24 4.39 2.96 -13.15
CA LYS A 24 5.01 3.83 -14.16
C LYS A 24 4.32 3.80 -15.53
N GLU A 25 3.62 2.73 -15.84
CA GLU A 25 2.84 2.56 -17.08
C GLU A 25 1.37 2.98 -16.90
N GLY A 26 1.01 3.51 -15.73
CA GLY A 26 -0.36 3.90 -15.40
C GLY A 26 -1.25 2.72 -14.97
N GLU A 27 -0.66 1.55 -14.76
CA GLU A 27 -1.40 0.38 -14.29
C GLU A 27 -1.50 0.34 -12.75
N LEU A 28 -2.52 -0.38 -12.25
CA LEU A 28 -2.65 -0.67 -10.82
C LEU A 28 -1.63 -1.74 -10.37
N PRO A 29 -1.19 -1.70 -9.10
CA PRO A 29 -0.39 -2.78 -8.52
C PRO A 29 -1.06 -4.14 -8.65
N ALA A 30 -0.25 -5.21 -8.75
CA ALA A 30 -0.75 -6.57 -8.95
C ALA A 30 -1.79 -6.98 -7.91
N CYS A 31 -1.50 -6.83 -6.62
CA CYS A 31 -2.45 -7.17 -5.55
C CYS A 31 -3.79 -6.42 -5.71
N VAL A 32 -3.77 -5.14 -6.06
CA VAL A 32 -4.97 -4.31 -6.25
C VAL A 32 -5.75 -4.78 -7.48
N SER A 33 -5.05 -4.99 -8.60
CA SER A 33 -5.66 -5.38 -9.89
C SER A 33 -6.38 -6.73 -9.83
N VAL A 34 -5.85 -7.69 -9.06
CA VAL A 34 -6.42 -9.05 -8.97
C VAL A 34 -7.46 -9.20 -7.85
N CYS A 35 -7.74 -8.13 -7.09
CA CYS A 35 -8.62 -8.20 -5.93
C CYS A 35 -10.06 -8.56 -6.33
N PRO A 36 -10.57 -9.76 -6.00
CA PRO A 36 -11.90 -10.18 -6.44
C PRO A 36 -13.02 -9.39 -5.75
N THR A 37 -12.79 -9.00 -4.49
CA THR A 37 -13.75 -8.27 -3.65
C THR A 37 -13.67 -6.75 -3.84
N LYS A 38 -12.68 -6.25 -4.59
CA LYS A 38 -12.43 -4.81 -4.79
C LYS A 38 -12.31 -4.03 -3.48
N CYS A 39 -11.69 -4.63 -2.46
CA CYS A 39 -11.50 -4.01 -1.15
C CYS A 39 -10.23 -3.16 -1.03
N MET A 40 -9.32 -3.25 -1.99
CA MET A 40 -8.07 -2.49 -2.01
C MET A 40 -8.20 -1.25 -2.89
N TYR A 41 -7.77 -0.13 -2.35
CA TYR A 41 -7.75 1.18 -3.01
C TYR A 41 -6.30 1.65 -3.08
N PHE A 42 -5.91 2.22 -4.23
CA PHE A 42 -4.54 2.63 -4.48
C PHE A 42 -4.52 3.98 -5.20
N GLY A 43 -3.51 4.79 -4.92
CA GLY A 43 -3.32 6.10 -5.53
C GLY A 43 -2.38 6.97 -4.72
N ASP A 44 -2.24 8.21 -5.17
CA ASP A 44 -1.50 9.25 -4.47
C ASP A 44 -2.37 9.86 -3.36
N ILE A 45 -1.87 9.87 -2.12
CA ILE A 45 -2.60 10.45 -0.97
C ILE A 45 -2.67 11.98 -1.03
N GLU A 46 -1.78 12.62 -1.78
CA GLU A 46 -1.77 14.07 -1.99
C GLU A 46 -2.72 14.49 -3.11
N ASP A 47 -3.10 13.57 -4.01
CA ASP A 47 -4.15 13.83 -4.99
C ASP A 47 -5.53 13.64 -4.35
N PRO A 48 -6.34 14.70 -4.18
CA PRO A 48 -7.68 14.60 -3.59
C PRO A 48 -8.65 13.77 -4.43
N ASN A 49 -8.34 13.53 -5.71
CA ASN A 49 -9.16 12.75 -6.62
C ASN A 49 -8.80 11.26 -6.63
N SER A 50 -7.70 10.85 -6.00
CA SER A 50 -7.33 9.45 -5.94
C SER A 50 -8.31 8.63 -5.09
N ASP A 51 -8.43 7.34 -5.40
CA ASP A 51 -9.36 6.46 -4.69
C ASP A 51 -9.02 6.34 -3.20
N VAL A 52 -7.72 6.25 -2.88
CA VAL A 52 -7.26 6.20 -1.48
C VAL A 52 -7.61 7.49 -0.74
N SER A 53 -7.37 8.67 -1.32
CA SER A 53 -7.70 9.96 -0.70
C SER A 53 -9.19 10.11 -0.43
N LYS A 54 -10.03 9.67 -1.36
CA LYS A 54 -11.49 9.65 -1.17
C LYS A 54 -11.91 8.72 -0.04
N MET A 55 -11.31 7.52 0.05
CA MET A 55 -11.62 6.58 1.13
C MET A 55 -11.20 7.11 2.51
N LEU A 56 -10.02 7.71 2.63
CA LEU A 56 -9.53 8.25 3.90
C LEU A 56 -10.33 9.46 4.40
N LYS A 57 -10.94 10.23 3.48
CA LYS A 57 -11.85 11.34 3.83
C LYS A 57 -13.22 10.87 4.29
N THR A 58 -13.69 9.74 3.78
CA THR A 58 -15.08 9.28 3.97
C THR A 58 -15.23 8.18 5.01
N ARG A 59 -14.16 7.43 5.29
CA ARG A 59 -14.19 6.29 6.20
C ARG A 59 -13.14 6.41 7.30
N LYS A 60 -13.49 5.88 8.47
CA LYS A 60 -12.51 5.68 9.55
C LYS A 60 -11.51 4.61 9.12
N PHE A 61 -10.28 4.77 9.58
CA PHE A 61 -9.20 3.83 9.29
C PHE A 61 -8.25 3.70 10.48
N LYS A 62 -7.42 2.67 10.44
CA LYS A 62 -6.26 2.50 11.31
C LYS A 62 -5.02 2.13 10.50
N THR A 63 -3.85 2.36 11.06
CA THR A 63 -2.57 1.88 10.53
C THR A 63 -2.06 0.71 11.36
N LEU A 64 -1.09 -0.03 10.84
CA LEU A 64 -0.45 -1.13 11.56
C LEU A 64 0.70 -0.60 12.42
N ALA A 65 0.77 -1.04 13.68
CA ALA A 65 1.80 -0.66 14.67
C ALA A 65 2.11 0.86 14.70
N PRO A 66 1.12 1.74 14.96
CA PRO A 66 1.33 3.19 15.02
C PRO A 66 2.40 3.60 16.06
N GLU A 67 2.56 2.82 17.13
CA GLU A 67 3.58 3.01 18.16
C GLU A 67 5.02 2.93 17.64
N ALA A 68 5.24 2.32 16.46
CA ALA A 68 6.56 2.22 15.85
C ALA A 68 7.06 3.54 15.25
N GLY A 69 6.21 4.57 15.15
CA GLY A 69 6.61 5.91 14.70
C GLY A 69 7.04 6.02 13.23
N THR A 70 6.69 5.03 12.39
CA THR A 70 7.14 4.95 10.99
C THR A 70 6.19 5.56 9.97
N ASP A 71 5.12 6.22 10.42
CA ASP A 71 4.08 6.85 9.60
C ASP A 71 3.63 6.01 8.36
N PRO A 72 2.96 4.87 8.56
CA PRO A 72 2.71 3.90 7.49
C PRO A 72 1.69 4.41 6.48
N HIS A 73 2.01 4.24 5.19
CA HIS A 73 1.12 4.59 4.07
C HIS A 73 0.29 3.39 3.60
N ILE A 74 -0.09 2.51 4.53
CA ILE A 74 -1.05 1.43 4.32
C ILE A 74 -2.12 1.57 5.40
N PHE A 75 -3.35 1.79 4.96
CA PHE A 75 -4.49 2.08 5.82
C PHE A 75 -5.51 0.95 5.75
N TYR A 76 -6.02 0.54 6.91
CA TYR A 76 -7.08 -0.45 7.02
C TYR A 76 -8.38 0.27 7.35
N LEU A 77 -9.31 0.27 6.40
CA LEU A 77 -10.63 0.88 6.56
C LEU A 77 -11.47 0.08 7.56
N ILE A 78 -12.26 0.79 8.36
CA ILE A 78 -13.18 0.25 9.38
C ILE A 78 -14.63 0.45 8.93
#